data_AF-A0A3N9UHG3-F1
#
_entry.id   AF-A0A3N9UHG3-F1
#
_cell.length_a   1.000
_cell.length_b   1.000
_cell.length_c   1.000
_cell.angle_alpha   90.00
_cell.angle_beta   90.00
_cell.angle_gamma   90.00
#
_symmetry.space_group_name_H-M   'P 1'
#
loop_
_entity.id
_entity.type
_entity.pdbx_description
1 polymer ?
#
loop_
_entity_poly.entity_id
_entity_poly.type
_entity_poly.pdbx_seq_one_letter_code
_entity_poly.pdbx_strand_id
1 'polypeptide(L)'
;MIQVQFMKPFYTKVAGENLRLVFAYQYFSIMKDNELYHFVPVEGKEIIVNLNTMQIENLSEIFVFQRGNRYIRMPLYQLLLISNVHEHLSPILQKASSQKDTVNLVPNESDQEIDSVIRVLEEQNIDRLIDEALANRDEELFNDLVERKTALQQ
;
A
#
# COMPACT_ATOMS: atom_id res chain seq x y z
N MET A 1 -17.25 -1.79 -17.76
CA MET A 1 -17.32 -2.51 -16.47
C MET A 1 -16.30 -1.88 -15.54
N ILE A 2 -16.63 -1.68 -14.26
CA ILE A 2 -15.69 -1.10 -13.28
C ILE A 2 -15.10 -2.25 -12.48
N GLN A 3 -13.78 -2.30 -12.39
CA GLN A 3 -13.06 -3.35 -11.67
C GLN A 3 -12.00 -2.73 -10.78
N VAL A 4 -11.89 -3.21 -9.54
CA VAL A 4 -10.79 -2.83 -8.66
C VAL A 4 -9.52 -3.53 -9.09
N GLN A 5 -8.49 -2.74 -9.36
CA GLN A 5 -7.17 -3.24 -9.74
C GLN A 5 -6.26 -3.37 -8.53
N PHE A 6 -6.32 -2.40 -7.64
CA PHE A 6 -5.50 -2.38 -6.43
C PHE A 6 -6.28 -1.79 -5.28
N MET A 7 -6.21 -2.41 -4.10
CA MET A 7 -6.83 -1.91 -2.89
C MET A 7 -6.05 -2.41 -1.67
N LYS A 8 -5.27 -1.52 -1.07
CA LYS A 8 -4.54 -1.78 0.18
C LYS A 8 -4.75 -0.60 1.11
N PRO A 9 -5.33 -0.77 2.31
CA PRO A 9 -5.42 0.31 3.28
C PRO A 9 -4.02 0.84 3.60
N PHE A 10 -3.87 2.15 3.73
CA PHE A 10 -2.65 2.78 4.21
C PHE A 10 -2.38 2.42 5.67
N TYR A 11 -3.42 2.40 6.50
CA TYR A 11 -3.40 1.74 7.81
C TYR A 11 -4.76 1.16 8.15
N THR A 12 -4.74 0.22 9.10
CA THR A 12 -5.94 -0.33 9.71
C THR A 12 -5.95 0.01 11.19
N LYS A 13 -7.12 0.35 11.73
CA LYS A 13 -7.28 0.67 13.15
C LYS A 13 -8.50 -0.04 13.70
N VAL A 14 -8.31 -0.84 14.74
CA VAL A 14 -9.40 -1.42 15.52
C VAL A 14 -9.76 -0.45 16.64
N ALA A 15 -11.05 -0.11 16.75
CA ALA A 15 -11.59 0.75 17.79
C ALA A 15 -12.88 0.12 18.32
N GLY A 16 -12.76 -0.61 19.44
CA GLY A 16 -13.87 -1.39 19.99
C GLY A 16 -14.30 -2.49 19.01
N GLU A 17 -15.55 -2.44 18.58
CA GLU A 17 -16.13 -3.41 17.64
C GLU A 17 -15.89 -3.04 16.17
N ASN A 18 -15.29 -1.88 15.90
CA ASN A 18 -15.15 -1.35 14.55
C ASN A 18 -13.71 -1.45 14.05
N LEU A 19 -13.56 -1.99 12.86
CA LEU A 19 -12.34 -1.95 12.06
C LEU A 19 -12.43 -0.79 11.07
N ARG A 20 -11.52 0.17 11.17
CA ARG A 20 -11.36 1.26 10.21
C ARG A 20 -10.23 0.93 9.25
N LEU A 21 -10.55 0.87 7.96
CA LEU A 21 -9.60 0.76 6.87
C LEU A 21 -9.41 2.14 6.26
N VAL A 22 -8.25 2.76 6.43
CA VAL A 22 -8.00 4.12 5.94
C VAL A 22 -7.12 4.08 4.70
N PHE A 23 -7.54 4.76 3.64
CA PHE A 23 -6.89 4.78 2.33
C PHE A 23 -6.19 6.11 2.08
N ALA A 24 -5.00 6.04 1.48
CA ALA A 24 -4.25 7.20 1.02
C ALA A 24 -4.27 7.31 -0.51
N TYR A 25 -3.75 8.42 -1.05
CA TYR A 25 -3.65 8.65 -2.49
C TYR A 25 -2.98 7.46 -3.20
N GLN A 26 -3.57 6.96 -4.29
CA GLN A 26 -3.13 5.79 -5.08
C GLN A 26 -3.19 4.41 -4.40
N TYR A 27 -3.50 4.31 -3.11
CA TYR A 27 -3.64 3.02 -2.40
C TYR A 27 -4.91 2.25 -2.76
N PHE A 28 -5.74 2.84 -3.62
CA PHE A 28 -6.93 2.26 -4.18
C PHE A 28 -7.02 2.70 -5.65
N SER A 29 -7.24 1.78 -6.58
CA SER A 29 -7.43 2.09 -8.00
C SER A 29 -8.50 1.23 -8.64
N ILE A 30 -9.15 1.81 -9.64
CA ILE A 30 -10.18 1.15 -10.44
C ILE A 30 -9.82 1.25 -11.93
N MET A 31 -10.18 0.22 -12.68
CA MET A 31 -10.18 0.22 -14.14
C MET A 31 -11.61 0.44 -14.62
N LYS A 32 -11.79 1.42 -15.51
CA LYS A 32 -13.05 1.66 -16.21
C LYS A 32 -12.74 1.90 -17.69
N ASP A 33 -13.34 1.15 -18.59
CA ASP A 33 -13.17 1.30 -20.04
C ASP A 33 -11.69 1.27 -20.48
N ASN A 34 -10.91 0.32 -19.92
CA ASN A 34 -9.45 0.19 -20.08
C ASN A 34 -8.63 1.42 -19.61
N GLU A 35 -9.22 2.24 -18.76
CA GLU A 35 -8.57 3.38 -18.15
C GLU A 35 -8.39 3.19 -16.65
N LEU A 36 -7.15 3.35 -16.16
CA LEU A 36 -6.82 3.30 -14.74
C LEU A 36 -7.10 4.65 -14.08
N TYR A 37 -7.85 4.62 -12.98
CA TYR A 37 -8.12 5.77 -12.12
C TYR A 37 -7.59 5.49 -10.72
N HIS A 38 -6.90 6.46 -10.14
CA HIS A 38 -6.34 6.37 -8.80
C HIS A 38 -7.20 7.12 -7.80
N PHE A 39 -7.39 6.55 -6.62
CA PHE A 39 -8.12 7.18 -5.54
C PHE A 39 -7.43 8.45 -5.05
N VAL A 40 -8.24 9.47 -4.73
CA VAL A 40 -7.82 10.74 -4.13
C VAL A 40 -8.69 11.01 -2.90
N PRO A 41 -8.10 11.21 -1.71
CA PRO A 41 -8.84 11.38 -0.46
C PRO A 41 -9.40 12.81 -0.31
N VAL A 42 -10.32 13.20 -1.18
CA VAL A 42 -10.96 14.53 -1.17
C VAL A 42 -12.23 14.54 -0.31
N GLU A 43 -13.00 13.46 -0.36
CA GLU A 43 -14.26 13.29 0.37
C GLU A 43 -14.09 12.15 1.38
N GLY A 44 -14.52 10.94 1.02
CA GLY A 44 -14.33 9.75 1.82
C GLY A 44 -12.93 9.16 1.71
N LYS A 45 -12.40 8.69 2.84
CA LYS A 45 -11.07 8.05 2.93
C LYS A 45 -11.03 6.79 3.76
N GLU A 46 -12.14 6.38 4.35
CA GLU A 46 -12.17 5.21 5.23
C GLU A 46 -13.35 4.29 4.93
N ILE A 47 -13.16 3.01 5.16
CA ILE A 47 -14.22 2.00 5.21
C ILE A 47 -14.29 1.50 6.65
N ILE A 48 -15.47 1.60 7.26
CA ILE A 48 -15.72 1.17 8.63
C ILE A 48 -16.49 -0.13 8.57
N VAL A 49 -15.92 -1.18 9.17
CA VAL A 49 -16.52 -2.50 9.24
C VAL A 49 -16.78 -2.86 10.69
N ASN A 50 -18.01 -3.23 11.00
CA ASN A 50 -18.36 -3.78 12.29
C ASN A 50 -17.91 -5.24 12.36
N LEU A 51 -17.01 -5.56 13.29
CA LEU A 51 -16.40 -6.89 13.43
C LEU A 51 -17.37 -7.94 14.02
N ASN A 52 -18.48 -7.53 14.63
CA ASN A 52 -19.48 -8.47 15.15
C ASN A 52 -20.44 -8.93 14.05
N THR A 53 -20.89 -8.00 13.20
CA THR A 53 -21.82 -8.29 12.10
C THR A 53 -21.13 -8.56 10.77
N MET A 54 -19.85 -8.21 10.67
CA MET A 54 -19.07 -8.19 9.43
C MET A 54 -19.68 -7.29 8.34
N GLN A 55 -20.44 -6.27 8.75
CA GLN A 55 -21.10 -5.32 7.85
C GLN A 55 -20.35 -3.99 7.77
N ILE A 56 -20.42 -3.35 6.60
CA ILE A 56 -19.88 -2.01 6.38
C ILE A 56 -20.89 -0.98 6.91
N GLU A 57 -20.45 -0.11 7.81
CA GLU A 57 -21.32 0.88 8.45
C GLU A 57 -21.50 2.16 7.61
N ASN A 58 -20.48 2.57 6.86
CA ASN A 58 -20.46 3.84 6.12
C ASN A 58 -20.70 3.65 4.61
N LEU A 59 -21.78 2.96 4.23
CA LEU A 59 -22.13 2.68 2.83
C LEU A 59 -22.31 3.92 1.94
N SER A 60 -22.68 5.06 2.54
CA SER A 60 -22.90 6.33 1.83
C SER A 60 -21.60 7.11 1.57
N GLU A 61 -20.46 6.63 2.07
CA GLU A 61 -19.16 7.29 1.90
C GLU A 61 -18.76 7.38 0.42
N ILE A 62 -18.32 8.56 -0.03
CA ILE A 62 -18.00 8.81 -1.45
C ILE A 62 -16.49 8.68 -1.68
N PHE A 63 -16.12 7.74 -2.53
CA PHE A 63 -14.74 7.56 -3.00
C PHE A 63 -14.55 8.28 -4.34
N VAL A 64 -13.49 9.07 -4.44
CA VAL A 64 -13.15 9.83 -5.64
C VAL A 64 -11.94 9.21 -6.30
N PHE A 65 -12.05 8.89 -7.58
CA PHE A 65 -10.97 8.35 -8.40
C PHE A 65 -10.65 9.33 -9.55
N GLN A 66 -9.37 9.58 -9.80
CA GLN A 66 -8.89 10.56 -10.76
C GLN A 66 -7.97 9.93 -11.80
N ARG A 67 -8.10 10.41 -13.04
CA ARG A 67 -7.13 10.23 -14.12
C ARG A 67 -6.99 11.54 -14.88
N GLY A 68 -5.85 12.23 -14.75
CA GLY A 68 -5.66 13.57 -15.32
C GLY A 68 -6.76 14.51 -14.81
N ASN A 69 -7.55 15.09 -15.72
CA ASN A 69 -8.65 16.01 -15.37
C ASN A 69 -10.02 15.32 -15.19
N ARG A 70 -10.08 13.98 -15.29
CA ARG A 70 -11.32 13.21 -15.18
C ARG A 70 -11.46 12.65 -13.78
N TYR A 71 -12.67 12.77 -13.22
CA TYR A 71 -13.01 12.30 -11.88
C TYR A 71 -14.20 11.34 -11.95
N ILE A 72 -14.13 10.27 -11.16
CA ILE A 72 -15.22 9.34 -10.90
C ILE A 72 -15.51 9.43 -9.41
N ARG A 73 -16.70 9.91 -9.05
CA ARG A 73 -17.20 9.88 -7.68
C ARG A 73 -18.12 8.69 -7.54
N MET A 74 -17.90 7.87 -6.53
CA MET A 74 -18.71 6.68 -6.31
C MET A 74 -18.96 6.44 -4.82
N PRO A 75 -20.23 6.34 -4.40
CA PRO A 75 -20.57 5.84 -3.08
C PRO A 75 -20.08 4.41 -2.88
N LEU A 76 -19.68 4.07 -1.66
CA LEU A 76 -19.17 2.75 -1.32
C LEU A 76 -20.18 1.64 -1.63
N TYR A 77 -21.48 1.85 -1.37
CA TYR A 77 -22.51 0.87 -1.73
C TYR A 77 -22.51 0.54 -3.23
N GLN A 78 -22.28 1.54 -4.09
CA GLN A 78 -22.26 1.32 -5.53
C GLN A 78 -21.01 0.54 -5.91
N LEU A 79 -19.87 0.89 -5.31
CA LEU A 79 -18.60 0.21 -5.54
C LEU A 79 -18.68 -1.27 -5.14
N LEU A 80 -19.38 -1.60 -4.05
CA LEU A 80 -19.63 -2.99 -3.64
C LEU A 80 -20.51 -3.77 -4.63
N LEU A 81 -21.45 -3.09 -5.30
CA LEU A 81 -22.41 -3.71 -6.22
C LEU A 81 -21.84 -3.93 -7.63
N ILE A 82 -21.08 -2.95 -8.16
CA ILE A 82 -20.69 -2.93 -9.58
C ILE A 82 -19.24 -3.31 -9.83
N SER A 83 -18.49 -3.63 -8.77
CA SER A 83 -17.08 -4.01 -8.85
C SER A 83 -16.76 -5.20 -7.96
N ASN A 84 -15.55 -5.72 -8.10
CA ASN A 84 -15.03 -6.83 -7.31
C ASN A 84 -14.38 -6.39 -5.97
N VAL A 85 -14.78 -5.25 -5.39
CA VAL A 85 -14.26 -4.78 -4.08
C VAL A 85 -14.31 -5.87 -3.00
N HIS A 86 -15.35 -6.69 -2.98
CA HIS A 86 -15.51 -7.74 -1.99
C HIS A 86 -14.35 -8.75 -1.98
N GLU A 87 -13.77 -9.05 -3.16
CA GLU A 87 -12.61 -9.93 -3.31
C GLU A 87 -11.36 -9.33 -2.64
N HIS A 88 -11.23 -8.00 -2.67
CA HIS A 88 -10.13 -7.28 -2.04
C HIS A 88 -10.35 -7.05 -0.54
N LEU A 89 -11.60 -6.80 -0.11
CA LEU A 89 -11.92 -6.59 1.31
C LEU A 89 -11.84 -7.88 2.14
N SER A 90 -12.32 -9.00 1.60
CA SER A 90 -12.36 -10.29 2.32
C SER A 90 -11.03 -10.70 2.97
N PRO A 91 -9.88 -10.69 2.25
CA PRO A 91 -8.60 -11.06 2.86
C PRO A 91 -8.12 -10.05 3.91
N ILE A 92 -8.43 -8.76 3.75
CA ILE A 92 -8.10 -7.72 4.74
C ILE A 92 -8.89 -7.97 6.04
N LEU A 93 -10.18 -8.29 5.91
CA LEU A 93 -11.05 -8.59 7.04
C LEU A 93 -10.66 -9.88 7.77
N GLN A 94 -10.27 -10.92 7.03
CA GLN A 94 -9.76 -12.16 7.63
C GLN A 94 -8.50 -11.91 8.45
N LYS A 95 -7.51 -11.20 7.89
CA LYS A 95 -6.27 -10.83 8.60
C LYS A 95 -6.59 -10.06 9.89
N ALA A 96 -7.45 -9.04 9.79
CA ALA A 96 -7.84 -8.23 10.95
C ALA A 96 -8.61 -9.02 12.03
N SER A 97 -9.48 -9.95 11.63
CA SER A 97 -10.22 -10.79 12.59
C SER A 97 -9.34 -11.82 13.29
N SER A 98 -8.27 -12.30 12.65
CA SER A 98 -7.30 -13.22 13.25
C SER A 98 -6.31 -12.52 14.20
N GLN A 99 -6.16 -11.20 14.10
CA GLN A 99 -5.15 -10.41 14.81
C GLN A 99 -5.71 -9.57 15.96
N LYS A 100 -6.85 -9.99 16.56
CA LYS A 100 -7.53 -9.29 17.67
C LYS A 100 -6.62 -8.93 18.86
N ASP A 101 -5.42 -9.51 18.98
CA ASP A 101 -4.49 -9.30 20.11
C ASP A 101 -3.19 -8.51 19.80
N THR A 102 -2.92 -8.05 18.57
CA THR A 102 -1.68 -7.28 18.29
C THR A 102 -1.92 -6.14 17.29
N VAL A 103 -2.33 -4.98 17.80
CA VAL A 103 -2.53 -3.77 16.99
C VAL A 103 -1.20 -3.03 16.85
N ASN A 104 -0.46 -3.37 15.78
CA ASN A 104 0.35 -2.46 14.97
C ASN A 104 0.87 -3.26 13.78
N LEU A 105 0.01 -3.41 12.76
CA LEU A 105 0.40 -4.05 11.51
C LEU A 105 1.10 -3.02 10.64
N VAL A 106 2.41 -2.91 10.86
CA VAL A 106 3.37 -2.51 9.84
C VAL A 106 3.24 -3.53 8.68
N PRO A 107 3.34 -3.11 7.39
CA PRO A 107 2.79 -3.88 6.29
C PRO A 107 3.54 -5.21 6.06
N ASN A 108 2.81 -6.25 5.66
CA ASN A 108 3.34 -7.60 5.41
C ASN A 108 3.43 -7.92 3.90
N GLU A 109 4.44 -8.75 3.60
CA GLU A 109 4.71 -9.58 2.40
C GLU A 109 5.01 -8.87 1.08
N SER A 110 4.27 -7.83 0.68
CA SER A 110 4.66 -7.01 -0.49
C SER A 110 5.95 -6.21 -0.24
N ASP A 111 6.25 -5.99 1.04
CA ASP A 111 7.43 -5.26 1.46
C ASP A 111 8.67 -6.15 1.36
N GLN A 112 8.56 -7.49 1.37
CA GLN A 112 9.73 -8.34 1.11
C GLN A 112 10.19 -8.28 -0.34
N GLU A 113 9.26 -8.22 -1.30
CA GLU A 113 9.61 -8.02 -2.71
C GLU A 113 10.21 -6.63 -2.93
N ILE A 114 9.62 -5.58 -2.34
CA ILE A 114 10.13 -4.21 -2.44
C ILE A 114 11.48 -4.06 -1.72
N ASP A 115 11.64 -4.60 -0.51
CA ASP A 115 12.89 -4.60 0.25
C ASP A 115 13.97 -5.39 -0.47
N SER A 116 13.61 -6.51 -1.12
CA SER A 116 14.57 -7.25 -1.94
C SER A 116 15.05 -6.44 -3.15
N VAL A 117 14.15 -5.68 -3.79
CA VAL A 117 14.50 -4.77 -4.90
C VAL A 117 15.34 -3.61 -4.39
N ILE A 118 15.00 -3.01 -3.25
CA ILE A 118 15.77 -1.93 -2.63
C ILE A 118 17.18 -2.43 -2.28
N ARG A 119 17.30 -3.61 -1.67
CA ARG A 119 18.60 -4.20 -1.32
C ARG A 119 19.49 -4.41 -2.54
N VAL A 120 18.93 -4.93 -3.63
CA VAL A 120 19.68 -5.11 -4.89
C VAL A 120 20.15 -3.77 -5.46
N LEU A 121 19.32 -2.72 -5.39
CA LEU A 121 19.68 -1.38 -5.85
C LEU A 121 20.75 -0.74 -4.96
N GLU A 122 20.69 -0.96 -3.65
CA GLU A 122 21.70 -0.48 -2.70
C GLU A 122 23.05 -1.16 -2.92
N GLU A 123 23.09 -2.48 -3.11
CA GLU A 123 24.31 -3.22 -3.44
C GLU A 123 24.93 -2.71 -4.74
N GLN A 124 24.13 -2.53 -5.80
CA GLN A 124 24.60 -2.00 -7.09
C GLN A 124 25.15 -0.57 -6.96
N ASN A 125 24.51 0.27 -6.14
CA ASN A 125 24.98 1.64 -5.94
C ASN A 125 26.30 1.68 -5.16
N ILE A 126 26.47 0.82 -4.14
CA ILE A 126 27.73 0.73 -3.40
C ILE A 126 28.86 0.24 -4.30
N ASP A 127 28.63 -0.76 -5.15
CA ASP A 127 29.62 -1.24 -6.11
C ASP A 127 30.08 -0.12 -7.06
N ARG A 128 29.13 0.66 -7.58
CA ARG A 128 29.43 1.83 -8.41
C ARG A 128 30.26 2.88 -7.66
N LEU A 129 29.93 3.14 -6.40
CA LEU A 129 30.65 4.12 -5.58
C LEU A 129 32.07 3.65 -5.21
N ILE A 130 32.26 2.34 -5.03
CA ILE A 130 33.58 1.74 -4.83
C ILE A 130 34.44 1.91 -6.08
N ASP A 131 33.89 1.63 -7.26
CA ASP A 131 34.59 1.85 -8.54
C ASP A 131 34.96 3.34 -8.74
N GLU A 132 34.06 4.24 -8.34
CA GLU A 132 34.28 5.70 -8.38
C GLU A 132 35.38 6.14 -7.40
N ALA A 133 35.40 5.60 -6.19
CA ALA A 133 36.44 5.86 -5.20
C ALA A 133 37.81 5.35 -5.68
N LEU A 134 37.86 4.16 -6.28
CA LEU A 134 39.08 3.59 -6.88
C LEU A 134 39.58 4.45 -8.05
N ALA A 135 38.67 4.92 -8.92
CA ALA A 135 39.01 5.78 -10.04
C ALA A 135 39.61 7.13 -9.58
N ASN A 136 39.08 7.67 -8.47
CA ASN A 136 39.53 8.93 -7.88
C ASN A 136 40.69 8.76 -6.88
N ARG A 137 41.15 7.53 -6.62
CA ARG A 137 42.14 7.18 -5.60
C ARG A 137 41.78 7.70 -4.20
N ASP A 138 40.49 7.70 -3.88
CA ASP A 138 39.96 8.08 -2.58
C ASP A 138 39.94 6.85 -1.65
N GLU A 139 41.05 6.64 -0.96
CA GLU A 139 41.28 5.48 -0.11
C GLU A 139 40.42 5.49 1.16
N GLU A 140 40.06 6.68 1.67
CA GLU A 140 39.20 6.82 2.83
C GLU A 140 37.75 6.43 2.50
N LEU A 141 37.23 6.96 1.38
CA LEU A 141 35.89 6.62 0.89
C LEU A 141 35.79 5.14 0.49
N PHE A 142 36.83 4.57 -0.10
CA PHE A 142 36.88 3.15 -0.46
C PHE A 142 36.71 2.26 0.78
N ASN A 143 37.46 2.52 1.85
CA ASN A 143 37.40 1.72 3.06
C ASN A 143 36.02 1.81 3.75
N ASP A 144 35.41 2.99 3.82
CA ASP A 144 34.04 3.17 4.37
C ASP A 144 32.98 2.39 3.58
N LEU A 145 33.06 2.41 2.25
CA LEU A 145 32.13 1.71 1.38
C LEU A 145 32.29 0.18 1.43
N VAL A 146 33.51 -0.31 1.58
CA VAL A 146 33.79 -1.74 1.76
C VAL A 146 33.23 -2.24 3.10
N GLU A 147 33.41 -1.48 4.18
CA GLU A 147 32.83 -1.82 5.48
C GLU A 147 31.29 -1.87 5.43
N ARG A 148 30.66 -0.88 4.78
CA ARG A 148 29.20 -0.86 4.55
C ARG A 148 28.72 -2.04 3.72
N LYS A 149 29.47 -2.43 2.68
CA LYS A 149 29.13 -3.60 1.87
C LYS A 149 29.14 -4.89 2.69
N THR A 150 30.15 -5.07 3.56
CA THR A 150 30.20 -6.23 4.47
C THR A 150 29.06 -6.25 5.48
N ALA A 151 28.58 -5.08 5.93
CA ALA A 151 27.45 -4.97 6.85
C ALA A 151 26.10 -5.28 6.17
N LEU A 152 25.95 -5.00 4.88
CA LEU A 152 24.74 -5.30 4.09
C LEU A 152 24.60 -6.78 3.68
N GLN A 153 25.69 -7.55 3.74
CA GLN A 153 25.72 -8.97 3.37
C GLN A 153 25.46 -9.93 4.55
N GLN A 154 25.46 -9.43 5.79
CA GLN A 154 25.11 -10.19 7.01
C GLN A 154 23.61 -10.13 7.29
#